data_AF-S8C6T9-F1
#
_entry.id   AF-S8C6T9-F1
#
_cell.length_a   1.000
_cell.length_b   1.000
_cell.length_c   1.000
_cell.angle_alpha   90.00
_cell.angle_beta   90.00
_cell.angle_gamma   90.00
#
_symmetry.space_group_name_H-M   'P 1'
#
loop_
_entity.id
_entity.type
_entity.pdbx_description
1 polymer ?
#
loop_
_entity_poly.entity_id
_entity_poly.type
_entity_poly.pdbx_seq_one_letter_code
_entity_poly.pdbx_strand_id
1 'polypeptide(L)'
;MDSPTQSATISAASQSPPPDSESKKEMLHRTKVVQFLGRTAPIILQNDNGPCPLLAICNVLSLKNNLNLSSDVPEISQEKLLSLVAERLIDSNINLNSKADGYAENQQQNISDAIDLLPRLATGIDVNIKFRRIDDFEFTPECAIFDLLDIPLYHGWIVDPQLHDPTDLI
;
A
#
# COMPACT_ATOMS: atom_id res chain seq x y z
N MET A 1 -59.14 10.17 47.46
CA MET A 1 -59.16 9.45 48.73
C MET A 1 -59.36 7.96 48.40
N ASP A 2 -58.38 7.11 48.15
CA ASP A 2 -56.95 7.20 47.86
C ASP A 2 -56.61 5.89 47.15
N SER A 3 -55.86 5.96 46.05
CA SER A 3 -55.19 4.80 45.46
C SER A 3 -53.78 4.73 46.03
N PRO A 4 -53.24 3.53 46.33
CA PRO A 4 -51.80 3.35 46.40
C PRO A 4 -51.33 2.50 45.22
N THR A 5 -50.73 3.18 44.24
CA THR A 5 -49.91 2.56 43.18
C THR A 5 -48.57 2.14 43.81
N GLN A 6 -48.24 0.84 43.73
CA GLN A 6 -46.94 0.33 44.17
C GLN A 6 -45.84 0.86 43.23
N SER A 7 -44.88 1.58 43.82
CA SER A 7 -43.66 2.04 43.13
C SER A 7 -42.67 0.88 43.04
N ALA A 8 -42.35 0.45 41.82
CA ALA A 8 -41.22 -0.42 41.54
C ALA A 8 -39.94 0.42 41.48
N THR A 9 -39.06 0.25 42.45
CA THR A 9 -37.74 0.89 42.52
C THR A 9 -36.79 0.19 41.54
N ILE A 10 -36.44 0.83 40.43
CA ILE A 10 -35.38 0.35 39.53
C ILE A 10 -34.07 0.94 40.04
N SER A 11 -33.20 0.09 40.59
CA SER A 11 -31.81 0.47 40.92
C SER A 11 -31.03 0.73 39.64
N ALA A 12 -30.50 1.95 39.52
CA ALA A 12 -29.54 2.30 38.48
C ALA A 12 -28.18 1.67 38.82
N ALA A 13 -27.83 0.58 38.15
CA ALA A 13 -26.47 0.05 38.17
C ALA A 13 -25.58 0.94 37.29
N SER A 14 -24.59 1.57 37.92
CA SER A 14 -23.53 2.34 37.27
C SER A 14 -22.69 1.42 36.39
N GLN A 15 -22.88 1.49 35.07
CA GLN A 15 -21.98 0.83 34.13
C GLN A 15 -20.74 1.70 33.96
N SER A 16 -19.59 1.16 34.35
CA SER A 16 -18.28 1.70 34.01
C SER A 16 -18.09 1.69 32.49
N PRO A 17 -17.47 2.71 31.89
CA PRO A 17 -17.19 2.72 30.45
C PRO A 17 -16.28 1.53 30.07
N PRO A 18 -16.45 0.95 28.87
CA PRO A 18 -15.62 -0.16 28.40
C PRO A 18 -14.16 0.28 28.22
N PRO A 19 -13.19 -0.64 28.39
CA PRO A 19 -11.77 -0.33 28.36
C PRO A 19 -11.30 -0.05 26.92
N ASP A 20 -10.63 1.09 26.77
CA ASP A 20 -9.60 1.44 25.79
C ASP A 20 -9.84 1.01 24.33
N SER A 21 -10.47 1.89 23.55
CA SER A 21 -10.12 2.02 22.14
C SER A 21 -8.65 2.47 22.07
N GLU A 22 -7.71 1.54 21.87
CA GLU A 22 -6.34 1.88 21.50
C GLU A 22 -6.41 2.84 20.30
N SER A 23 -6.09 4.12 20.54
CA SER A 23 -5.97 5.10 19.48
C SER A 23 -4.84 4.62 18.57
N LYS A 24 -5.16 4.05 17.40
CA LYS A 24 -4.16 3.74 16.38
C LYS A 24 -3.34 5.00 16.15
N LYS A 25 -2.09 4.98 16.59
CA LYS A 25 -1.18 6.11 16.40
C LYS A 25 -1.01 6.28 14.89
N GLU A 26 -1.48 7.41 14.38
CA GLU A 26 -1.41 7.71 12.96
C GLU A 26 0.07 7.75 12.55
N MET A 27 0.46 6.88 11.62
CA MET A 27 1.81 6.85 11.10
C MET A 27 1.95 7.91 10.01
N LEU A 28 2.75 8.92 10.29
CA LEU A 28 3.03 10.05 9.41
C LEU A 28 4.40 9.90 8.76
N HIS A 29 4.49 10.28 7.49
CA HIS A 29 5.73 10.32 6.71
C HIS A 29 6.04 11.74 6.28
N ARG A 30 7.28 12.18 6.47
CA ARG A 30 7.73 13.48 5.97
C ARG A 30 7.81 13.48 4.46
N THR A 31 7.51 14.62 3.86
CA THR A 31 7.75 14.86 2.44
C THR A 31 8.99 15.72 2.25
N LYS A 32 9.59 15.62 1.07
CA LYS A 32 10.67 16.48 0.62
C LYS A 32 10.44 16.85 -0.83
N VAL A 33 10.49 18.14 -1.11
CA VAL A 33 10.42 18.63 -2.48
C VAL A 33 11.78 18.48 -3.16
N VAL A 34 11.80 17.91 -4.36
CA VAL A 34 13.01 17.73 -5.19
C VAL A 34 12.81 18.30 -6.60
N GLN A 35 13.92 18.69 -7.22
CA GLN A 35 13.95 19.00 -8.65
C GLN A 35 14.24 17.71 -9.43
N PHE A 36 13.32 17.30 -10.30
CA PHE A 36 13.44 16.09 -11.09
C PHE A 36 13.03 16.38 -12.54
N LEU A 37 13.92 16.14 -13.50
CA LEU A 37 13.67 16.36 -14.94
C LEU A 37 13.02 17.72 -15.27
N GLY A 38 13.51 18.81 -14.64
CA GLY A 38 13.02 20.16 -14.91
C GLY A 38 11.69 20.52 -14.24
N ARG A 39 11.08 19.62 -13.47
CA ARG A 39 9.91 19.89 -12.63
C ARG A 39 10.18 19.70 -11.14
N THR A 40 9.35 20.33 -10.34
CA THR A 40 9.31 20.13 -8.89
C THR A 40 8.44 18.91 -8.59
N ALA A 41 8.89 18.01 -7.72
CA ALA A 41 8.14 16.83 -7.30
C ALA A 41 8.30 16.56 -5.80
N PRO A 42 7.21 16.28 -5.06
CA PRO A 42 7.31 15.85 -3.67
C PRO A 42 7.64 14.36 -3.58
N ILE A 43 8.68 13.98 -2.83
CA ILE A 43 8.98 12.59 -2.48
C ILE A 43 8.66 12.36 -1.01
N ILE A 44 8.27 11.13 -0.67
CA ILE A 44 7.96 10.68 0.68
C ILE A 44 9.20 10.03 1.27
N LEU A 45 9.55 10.45 2.49
CA LEU A 45 10.70 9.96 3.24
C LEU A 45 10.28 8.80 4.15
N GLN A 46 11.18 7.81 4.25
CA GLN A 46 11.00 6.67 5.13
C GLN A 46 11.37 7.03 6.58
N ASN A 47 10.59 6.54 7.53
CA ASN A 47 10.93 6.51 8.95
C ASN A 47 11.67 5.20 9.30
N ASP A 48 12.27 5.09 10.48
CA ASP A 48 12.87 3.83 10.94
C ASP A 48 11.84 2.69 10.91
N ASN A 49 12.19 1.57 10.25
CA ASN A 49 11.31 0.41 10.01
C ASN A 49 10.00 0.71 9.24
N GLY A 50 9.93 1.82 8.50
CA GLY A 50 8.73 2.22 7.75
C GLY A 50 8.38 1.32 6.56
N PRO A 51 7.18 1.51 5.97
CA PRO A 51 6.62 0.68 4.89
C PRO A 51 7.32 0.92 3.56
N CYS A 52 8.55 0.41 3.40
CA CYS A 52 9.36 0.67 2.21
C CYS A 52 8.69 0.32 0.87
N PRO A 53 7.86 -0.74 0.73
CA PRO A 53 7.22 -1.04 -0.55
C PRO A 53 6.19 0.02 -0.95
N LEU A 54 5.37 0.47 0.00
CA LEU A 54 4.39 1.54 -0.22
C LEU A 54 5.09 2.83 -0.63
N LEU A 55 6.14 3.23 0.09
CA LEU A 55 6.88 4.46 -0.20
C LEU A 55 7.58 4.41 -1.55
N ALA A 56 8.11 3.25 -1.95
CA ALA A 56 8.71 3.06 -3.26
C ALA A 56 7.69 3.31 -4.38
N ILE A 57 6.49 2.72 -4.27
CA ILE A 57 5.39 2.94 -5.23
C ILE A 57 4.99 4.42 -5.26
N CYS A 58 4.72 5.05 -4.11
CA CYS A 58 4.34 6.45 -4.05
C CYS A 58 5.40 7.37 -4.68
N ASN A 59 6.68 7.11 -4.41
CA ASN A 59 7.78 7.91 -4.96
C ASN A 59 7.90 7.74 -6.48
N VAL A 60 7.78 6.53 -7.02
CA VAL A 60 7.76 6.32 -8.48
C VAL A 60 6.59 7.08 -9.11
N LEU A 61 5.38 6.97 -8.55
CA LEU A 61 4.20 7.65 -9.08
C LEU A 61 4.33 9.17 -9.00
N SER A 62 4.84 9.71 -7.89
CA SER A 62 5.10 11.15 -7.77
C SER A 62 6.17 11.63 -8.77
N LEU A 63 7.23 10.84 -8.96
CA LEU A 63 8.29 11.10 -9.96
C LEU A 63 7.83 10.86 -11.42
N LYS A 64 6.70 10.20 -11.65
CA LYS A 64 6.01 10.16 -12.95
C LYS A 64 4.99 11.30 -13.14
N ASN A 65 4.68 12.07 -12.10
CA ASN A 65 3.56 13.04 -12.05
C ASN A 65 2.17 12.37 -12.11
N ASN A 66 2.08 11.16 -11.54
CA ASN A 66 0.90 10.30 -11.53
C ASN A 66 0.38 10.08 -10.10
N LEU A 67 0.82 10.88 -9.14
CA LEU A 67 0.32 10.86 -7.76
C LEU A 67 -0.13 12.28 -7.38
N ASN A 68 -1.36 12.42 -6.92
CA ASN A 68 -1.92 13.72 -6.53
C ASN A 68 -1.44 14.11 -5.11
N LEU A 69 -0.15 14.48 -5.02
CA LEU A 69 0.49 14.91 -3.79
C LEU A 69 0.90 16.39 -3.92
N SER A 70 0.42 17.23 -3.01
CA SER A 70 0.80 18.65 -2.97
C SER A 70 2.23 18.82 -2.44
N SER A 71 2.98 19.77 -3.02
CA SER A 71 4.32 20.14 -2.55
C SER A 71 4.30 20.96 -1.25
N ASP A 72 3.14 21.46 -0.83
CA ASP A 72 2.98 22.28 0.38
C ASP A 72 2.70 21.46 1.64
N VAL A 73 2.59 20.13 1.50
CA VAL A 73 2.23 19.22 2.59
C VAL A 73 3.52 18.65 3.19
N PRO A 74 3.95 19.05 4.41
CA PRO A 74 5.22 18.62 4.99
C PRO A 74 5.21 17.18 5.50
N GLU A 75 4.04 16.66 5.87
CA GLU A 75 3.84 15.31 6.37
C GLU A 75 2.52 14.73 5.83
N ILE A 76 2.49 13.43 5.55
CA ILE A 76 1.34 12.71 5.01
C ILE A 76 1.13 11.41 5.78
N SER A 77 -0.12 11.05 6.07
CA SER A 77 -0.44 9.81 6.75
C SER A 77 -0.32 8.60 5.83
N GLN A 78 0.04 7.46 6.40
CA GLN A 78 0.09 6.20 5.67
C GLN A 78 -1.26 5.85 5.02
N GLU A 79 -2.37 6.12 5.72
CA GLU A 79 -3.72 5.88 5.19
C GLU A 79 -3.95 6.70 3.92
N LYS A 80 -3.55 7.98 3.91
CA LYS A 80 -3.67 8.82 2.72
C LYS A 80 -2.79 8.31 1.57
N LEU A 81 -1.60 7.78 1.86
CA LEU A 81 -0.74 7.16 0.84
C LEU A 81 -1.42 5.94 0.21
N LEU A 82 -2.02 5.06 1.03
CA LEU A 82 -2.77 3.90 0.55
C LEU A 82 -3.96 4.34 -0.34
N SER A 83 -4.71 5.36 0.07
CA SER A 83 -5.81 5.89 -0.74
C SER A 83 -5.32 6.43 -2.09
N LEU A 84 -4.22 7.18 -2.13
CA LEU A 84 -3.67 7.72 -3.38
C LEU A 84 -3.19 6.60 -4.33
N VAL A 85 -2.64 5.50 -3.79
CA VAL A 85 -2.26 4.34 -4.61
C VAL A 85 -3.50 3.60 -5.12
N ALA A 86 -4.53 3.44 -4.29
CA ALA A 86 -5.80 2.83 -4.71
C ALA A 86 -6.49 3.62 -5.83
N GLU A 87 -6.58 4.94 -5.68
CA GLU A 87 -7.07 5.85 -6.72
C GLU A 87 -6.28 5.65 -8.03
N ARG A 88 -4.94 5.57 -7.93
CA ARG A 88 -4.09 5.37 -9.10
C ARG A 88 -4.24 3.99 -9.76
N LEU A 89 -4.47 2.93 -8.99
CA LEU A 89 -4.75 1.59 -9.52
C LEU A 89 -6.01 1.60 -10.38
N ILE A 90 -7.07 2.25 -9.90
CA ILE A 90 -8.35 2.40 -10.60
C ILE A 90 -8.12 3.21 -11.90
N ASP A 91 -7.52 4.39 -11.80
CA ASP A 91 -7.29 5.27 -12.95
C ASP A 91 -6.41 4.64 -14.04
N SER A 92 -5.43 3.83 -13.67
CA SER A 92 -4.53 3.15 -14.61
C SER A 92 -5.25 2.08 -15.44
N ASN A 93 -6.36 1.55 -14.92
CA ASN A 93 -7.01 0.37 -15.48
C ASN A 93 -8.43 0.63 -16.01
N ILE A 94 -9.06 1.78 -15.73
CA ILE A 94 -10.41 2.15 -16.24
C ILE A 94 -10.52 2.09 -17.77
N ASN A 95 -9.47 2.46 -18.51
CA ASN A 95 -9.53 2.58 -19.99
C ASN A 95 -9.41 1.23 -20.73
N LEU A 96 -9.06 0.16 -20.04
CA LEU A 96 -8.88 -1.17 -20.63
C LEU A 96 -10.20 -1.95 -20.76
N ASN A 97 -11.26 -1.48 -20.09
CA ASN A 97 -12.63 -2.02 -20.15
C ASN A 97 -13.32 -1.93 -21.53
N SER A 98 -12.65 -1.39 -22.54
CA SER A 98 -13.18 -1.19 -23.90
C SER A 98 -12.95 -2.38 -24.85
N LYS A 99 -12.32 -3.47 -24.39
CA LYS A 99 -12.02 -4.64 -25.22
C LYS A 99 -12.55 -5.95 -24.61
N ALA A 100 -13.68 -6.41 -25.15
CA ALA A 100 -14.31 -7.73 -25.01
C ALA A 100 -14.81 -8.10 -23.59
N ASP A 101 -16.11 -8.44 -23.52
CA ASP A 101 -16.90 -8.58 -22.29
C ASP A 101 -16.39 -9.62 -21.27
N GLY A 102 -15.54 -10.58 -21.68
CA GLY A 102 -14.89 -11.54 -20.75
C GLY A 102 -13.50 -11.13 -20.24
N TYR A 103 -12.84 -10.17 -20.88
CA TYR A 103 -11.53 -9.65 -20.43
C TYR A 103 -11.71 -8.61 -19.32
N ALA A 104 -12.82 -7.85 -19.39
CA ALA A 104 -13.17 -6.83 -18.41
C ALA A 104 -13.47 -7.40 -17.01
N GLU A 105 -14.16 -8.55 -16.91
CA GLU A 105 -14.49 -9.16 -15.61
C GLU A 105 -13.23 -9.64 -14.85
N ASN A 106 -12.33 -10.35 -15.54
CA ASN A 106 -11.07 -10.82 -14.95
C ASN A 106 -10.20 -9.64 -14.49
N GLN A 107 -10.16 -8.56 -15.28
CA GLN A 107 -9.41 -7.37 -14.92
C GLN A 107 -10.01 -6.65 -13.72
N GLN A 108 -11.34 -6.52 -13.66
CA GLN A 108 -12.03 -5.90 -12.53
C GLN A 108 -11.76 -6.67 -11.23
N GLN A 109 -11.72 -8.01 -11.30
CA GLN A 109 -11.35 -8.85 -10.16
C GLN A 109 -9.90 -8.61 -9.73
N ASN A 110 -8.95 -8.58 -10.67
CA ASN A 110 -7.54 -8.30 -10.35
C ASN A 110 -7.34 -6.95 -9.67
N ILE A 111 -8.09 -5.91 -10.07
CA ILE A 111 -8.05 -4.59 -9.43
C ILE A 111 -8.62 -4.67 -8.00
N SER A 112 -9.75 -5.37 -7.82
CA SER A 112 -10.35 -5.57 -6.50
C SER A 112 -9.38 -6.27 -5.56
N ASP A 113 -8.79 -7.37 -6.01
CA ASP A 113 -7.83 -8.16 -5.23
C ASP A 113 -6.60 -7.32 -4.88
N ALA A 114 -6.11 -6.51 -5.81
CA ALA A 114 -4.98 -5.61 -5.56
C ALA A 114 -5.30 -4.55 -4.50
N ILE A 115 -6.51 -3.97 -4.52
CA ILE A 115 -6.96 -3.01 -3.49
C ILE A 115 -7.01 -3.67 -2.11
N ASP A 116 -7.53 -4.89 -2.03
CA ASP A 116 -7.59 -5.65 -0.78
C ASP A 116 -6.19 -6.00 -0.24
N LEU A 117 -5.19 -6.12 -1.12
CA LEU A 117 -3.80 -6.40 -0.77
C LEU A 117 -2.98 -5.14 -0.41
N LEU A 118 -3.40 -3.93 -0.80
CA LEU A 118 -2.66 -2.68 -0.54
C LEU A 118 -2.21 -2.49 0.91
N PRO A 119 -3.02 -2.80 1.94
CA PRO A 119 -2.59 -2.65 3.34
C PRO A 119 -1.34 -3.46 3.68
N ARG A 120 -1.02 -4.52 2.93
CA ARG A 120 0.18 -5.34 3.16
C ARG A 120 1.46 -4.61 2.74
N LEU A 121 1.38 -3.71 1.75
CA LEU A 121 2.51 -2.84 1.40
C LEU A 121 2.98 -1.97 2.58
N ALA A 122 2.09 -1.72 3.55
CA ALA A 122 2.39 -0.99 4.77
C ALA A 122 3.17 -1.81 5.82
N THR A 123 3.15 -3.13 5.72
CA THR A 123 3.81 -4.03 6.68
C THR A 123 5.04 -4.72 6.09
N GLY A 124 5.20 -4.67 4.77
CA GLY A 124 6.25 -5.39 4.04
C GLY A 124 5.65 -6.33 3.00
N ILE A 125 6.45 -6.64 1.98
CA ILE A 125 6.09 -7.64 0.97
C ILE A 125 7.05 -8.82 1.05
N ASP A 126 6.50 -10.02 0.96
CA ASP A 126 7.29 -11.23 0.76
C ASP A 126 7.55 -11.37 -0.74
N VAL A 127 8.83 -11.37 -1.11
CA VAL A 127 9.26 -11.60 -2.50
C VAL A 127 10.13 -12.85 -2.54
N ASN A 128 9.85 -13.72 -3.50
CA ASN A 128 10.72 -14.85 -3.77
C ASN A 128 11.41 -14.63 -5.12
N ILE A 129 12.72 -14.40 -5.10
CA ILE A 129 13.52 -14.08 -6.28
C ILE A 129 14.11 -15.35 -6.89
N LYS A 130 14.39 -15.33 -8.19
CA LYS A 130 15.15 -16.38 -8.87
C LYS A 130 16.46 -15.82 -9.36
N PHE A 131 17.56 -16.50 -9.07
CA PHE A 131 18.92 -16.00 -9.31
C PHE A 131 19.38 -16.00 -10.78
N ARG A 132 18.45 -16.01 -11.75
CA ARG A 132 18.75 -16.15 -13.18
C ARG A 132 18.76 -14.84 -13.94
N ARG A 133 17.84 -13.92 -13.63
CA ARG A 133 17.67 -12.62 -14.31
C ARG A 133 17.22 -11.58 -13.32
N ILE A 134 17.45 -10.30 -13.61
CA ILE A 134 17.12 -9.19 -12.71
C ILE A 134 15.61 -8.99 -12.49
N ASP A 135 14.78 -9.55 -13.36
CA ASP A 135 13.32 -9.44 -13.41
C ASP A 135 12.60 -10.75 -13.06
N ASP A 136 13.31 -11.74 -12.50
CA ASP A 136 12.77 -13.09 -12.29
C ASP A 136 12.33 -13.31 -10.84
N PHE A 137 11.02 -13.27 -10.62
CA PHE A 137 10.38 -13.52 -9.33
C PHE A 137 9.44 -14.74 -9.44
N GLU A 138 9.20 -15.43 -8.33
CA GLU A 138 7.98 -16.23 -8.19
C GLU A 138 6.79 -15.28 -8.08
N PHE A 139 5.69 -15.62 -8.75
CA PHE A 139 4.49 -14.81 -8.68
C PHE A 139 3.92 -14.84 -7.27
N THR A 140 3.73 -13.66 -6.68
CA THR A 140 2.96 -13.47 -5.46
C THR A 140 1.86 -12.43 -5.69
N PRO A 141 0.73 -12.50 -4.98
CA PRO A 141 -0.37 -11.54 -5.17
C PRO A 141 0.05 -10.07 -4.95
N GLU A 142 1.01 -9.81 -4.06
CA GLU A 142 1.49 -8.46 -3.76
C GLU A 142 2.36 -7.91 -4.90
N CYS A 143 3.07 -8.79 -5.63
CA CYS A 143 3.81 -8.40 -6.83
C CYS A 143 2.88 -7.92 -7.94
N ALA A 144 1.65 -8.45 -8.03
CA ALA A 144 0.67 -8.02 -9.04
C ALA A 144 0.30 -6.53 -8.94
N ILE A 145 0.44 -5.92 -7.76
CA ILE A 145 0.22 -4.47 -7.57
C ILE A 145 1.20 -3.66 -8.42
N PHE A 146 2.45 -4.11 -8.53
CA PHE A 146 3.48 -3.45 -9.33
C PHE A 146 3.15 -3.53 -10.83
N ASP A 147 2.69 -4.69 -11.29
CA ASP A 147 2.26 -4.90 -12.68
C ASP A 147 1.06 -4.00 -13.05
N LEU A 148 0.04 -3.93 -12.18
CA LEU A 148 -1.15 -3.09 -12.38
C LEU A 148 -0.86 -1.58 -12.37
N LEU A 149 0.27 -1.17 -11.78
CA LEU A 149 0.74 0.22 -11.75
C LEU A 149 1.78 0.54 -12.83
N ASP A 150 2.15 -0.44 -13.68
CA ASP A 150 3.21 -0.31 -14.67
C ASP A 150 4.54 0.14 -14.03
N ILE A 151 4.91 -0.56 -12.94
CA ILE A 151 6.16 -0.37 -12.21
C ILE A 151 6.94 -1.68 -12.27
N PRO A 152 8.07 -1.75 -12.99
CA PRO A 152 8.87 -2.97 -13.01
C PRO A 152 9.57 -3.19 -11.66
N LEU A 153 9.58 -4.43 -11.19
CA LEU A 153 10.32 -4.87 -10.00
C LEU A 153 11.63 -5.54 -10.42
N TYR A 154 12.73 -5.23 -9.72
CA TYR A 154 14.05 -5.77 -10.03
C TYR A 154 14.81 -6.24 -8.78
N HIS A 155 15.72 -7.20 -8.96
CA HIS A 155 16.71 -7.60 -7.96
C HIS A 155 18.11 -7.76 -8.58
N GLY A 156 19.14 -7.60 -7.75
CA GLY A 156 20.55 -7.76 -8.15
C GLY A 156 21.17 -9.10 -7.77
N TRP A 157 20.41 -9.98 -7.11
CA TRP A 157 20.92 -11.27 -6.64
C TRP A 157 20.93 -12.28 -7.79
N ILE A 158 22.02 -12.29 -8.56
CA ILE A 158 22.21 -13.13 -9.75
C ILE A 158 23.44 -14.01 -9.53
N VAL A 159 23.38 -15.28 -9.92
CA VAL A 159 24.57 -16.15 -9.91
C VAL A 159 25.54 -15.65 -10.98
N ASP A 160 26.81 -15.49 -10.62
CA ASP A 160 27.85 -15.15 -11.58
C ASP A 160 27.91 -16.25 -12.68
N PRO A 161 27.71 -15.91 -13.96
CA PRO A 161 27.80 -16.88 -15.04
C PRO A 161 29.17 -17.56 -15.19
N GLN A 162 30.22 -16.98 -14.60
CA GLN A 162 31.58 -17.52 -14.61
C GLN A 162 31.83 -18.53 -13.49
N LEU A 163 30.91 -18.64 -12.53
CA LEU A 163 30.98 -19.62 -11.44
C LEU A 163 30.60 -21.00 -11.99
N HIS A 164 31.62 -21.83 -12.22
CA HIS A 164 31.47 -23.18 -12.76
C HIS A 164 31.11 -24.22 -11.70
N ASP A 165 31.42 -23.97 -10.42
CA ASP A 165 31.11 -24.85 -9.30
C ASP A 165 30.41 -24.07 -8.16
N PRO A 166 29.18 -24.46 -7.76
CA PRO A 166 28.46 -23.84 -6.64
C PRO A 166 29.19 -23.94 -5.28
N THR A 167 30.18 -24.83 -5.13
CA THR A 167 30.96 -24.97 -3.89
C THR A 167 31.99 -23.86 -3.69
N ASP A 168 32.31 -23.07 -4.72
CA ASP A 168 33.21 -21.92 -4.62
C ASP A 168 32.57 -20.70 -3.91
N LEU A 169 31.29 -20.80 -3.53
CA LEU A 169 30.51 -19.76 -2.84
C LEU A 169 30.53 -19.86 -1.30
N ILE A 170 31.29 -20.82 -0.72
CA ILE A 170 31.28 -21.15 0.71
C ILE A 170 32.63 -20.86 1.38
#